data_AF-A0A317CQ67-F1
#
_entry.id   AF-A0A317CQ67-F1
#
_cell.length_a   1.000
_cell.length_b   1.000
_cell.length_c   1.000
_cell.angle_alpha   90.00
_cell.angle_beta   90.00
_cell.angle_gamma   90.00
#
_symmetry.space_group_name_H-M   'P 1'
#
loop_
_entity.id
_entity.type
_entity.pdbx_description
1 polymer ?
#
loop_
_entity_poly.entity_id
_entity_poly.type
_entity_poly.pdbx_seq_one_letter_code
_entity_poly.pdbx_strand_id
1 'polypeptide(L)'
;MSKTAIITTRVEPELKANADQILSQLGMTTAQAISMFLKQIELNRGLPFTPRLPPQTANDHKPFEVETFNLGSDIMPDRDELYSERGQ
;
A
#
# COMPACT_ATOMS: atom_id res chain seq x y z
N MET A 1 -34.41 -25.72 -6.42
CA MET A 1 -32.99 -25.29 -6.47
C MET A 1 -32.56 -24.91 -5.06
N SER A 2 -31.66 -25.66 -4.43
CA SER A 2 -31.11 -25.34 -3.12
C SER A 2 -30.29 -24.05 -3.20
N LYS A 3 -30.83 -22.96 -2.63
CA LYS A 3 -30.28 -21.59 -2.73
C LYS A 3 -29.07 -21.35 -1.81
N THR A 4 -28.42 -22.42 -1.36
CA THR A 4 -27.40 -22.37 -0.30
C THR A 4 -26.23 -23.26 -0.67
N ALA A 5 -25.03 -22.68 -0.65
CA ALA A 5 -23.76 -23.40 -0.72
C ALA A 5 -23.12 -23.47 0.67
N ILE A 6 -22.44 -24.57 0.98
CA ILE A 6 -21.72 -24.75 2.26
C ILE A 6 -20.24 -24.46 2.01
N ILE A 7 -19.63 -23.67 2.89
CA ILE A 7 -18.20 -23.37 2.88
C ILE A 7 -17.56 -24.08 4.07
N THR A 8 -16.63 -25.00 3.79
CA THR A 8 -15.81 -25.67 4.81
C THR A 8 -14.34 -25.34 4.57
N THR A 9 -13.65 -24.88 5.62
CA THR A 9 -12.21 -24.62 5.54
C THR A 9 -11.52 -24.97 6.85
N ARG A 10 -10.22 -25.23 6.80
CA ARG A 10 -9.40 -25.42 7.99
C ARG A 10 -8.84 -24.07 8.42
N VAL A 11 -8.96 -23.78 9.71
CA VAL A 11 -8.44 -22.58 10.35
C VAL A 11 -7.75 -22.99 11.64
N GLU A 12 -6.69 -22.26 11.97
CA GLU A 12 -5.98 -22.43 13.22
C GLU A 12 -6.92 -22.10 14.41
N PRO A 13 -6.93 -22.92 15.48
CA PRO A 13 -7.85 -22.73 16.60
C PRO A 13 -7.63 -21.39 17.32
N GLU A 14 -6.38 -20.95 17.49
CA GLU A 14 -6.06 -19.66 18.12
C GLU A 14 -6.54 -18.49 17.26
N LEU A 15 -6.29 -18.53 15.94
CA LEU A 15 -6.80 -17.53 15.00
C LEU A 15 -8.32 -17.42 15.05
N LYS A 16 -9.02 -18.57 15.06
CA LYS A 16 -10.48 -18.61 15.15
C LYS A 16 -10.98 -18.00 16.46
N ALA A 17 -10.38 -18.37 17.59
CA ALA A 17 -10.78 -17.86 18.90
C ALA A 17 -10.61 -16.34 18.99
N ASN A 18 -9.47 -15.82 18.53
CA ASN A 18 -9.19 -14.39 18.50
C ASN A 18 -10.18 -13.64 17.59
N ALA A 19 -10.45 -14.16 16.40
CA ALA A 19 -11.43 -13.57 15.48
C ALA A 19 -12.84 -13.58 16.07
N ASP A 20 -13.29 -14.71 16.64
CA ASP A 20 -14.61 -14.84 17.26
C ASP A 20 -14.79 -13.83 18.40
N GLN A 21 -13.76 -13.56 19.20
CA GLN A 21 -13.81 -12.56 20.28
C GLN A 21 -14.03 -11.14 19.72
N ILE A 22 -13.29 -10.75 18.67
CA ILE A 22 -13.42 -9.44 18.03
C ILE A 22 -14.80 -9.30 17.39
N LEU A 23 -15.23 -10.31 16.64
CA LEU A 23 -16.52 -10.32 15.96
C LEU A 23 -17.69 -10.29 16.94
N SER A 24 -17.57 -10.97 18.08
CA SER A 24 -18.58 -10.95 19.15
C SER A 24 -18.74 -9.55 19.75
N GLN A 25 -17.66 -8.79 19.92
CA GLN A 25 -17.73 -7.40 20.36
C GLN A 25 -18.44 -6.50 19.34
N LEU A 26 -18.37 -6.85 18.06
CA LEU A 26 -19.11 -6.20 16.98
C LEU A 26 -20.55 -6.73 16.82
N GLY A 27 -20.99 -7.67 17.66
CA GLY A 27 -22.32 -8.27 17.61
C GLY A 27 -22.56 -9.21 16.42
N MET A 28 -21.49 -9.81 15.88
CA MET A 28 -21.59 -10.69 14.72
C MET A 28 -20.87 -12.03 14.92
N THR A 29 -21.34 -13.04 14.19
CA THR A 29 -20.71 -14.37 14.14
C THR A 29 -19.69 -14.46 13.00
N THR A 30 -18.75 -15.40 13.10
CA THR A 30 -17.81 -15.71 12.01
C THR A 30 -18.52 -16.01 10.68
N ALA A 31 -19.66 -16.70 10.70
CA ALA A 31 -20.42 -16.99 9.48
C ALA A 31 -21.00 -15.71 8.82
N GLN A 32 -21.47 -14.75 9.63
CA GLN A 32 -21.93 -13.45 9.13
C GLN A 32 -20.78 -12.64 8.55
N ALA A 33 -19.62 -12.63 9.22
CA ALA A 33 -18.42 -11.96 8.74
C ALA A 33 -17.94 -12.54 7.39
N ILE A 34 -17.92 -13.86 7.23
CA ILE A 34 -17.59 -14.52 5.96
C ILE A 34 -18.59 -14.14 4.87
N SER A 35 -19.88 -14.08 5.20
CA SER A 35 -20.92 -13.67 4.24
C SER A 35 -20.74 -12.22 3.79
N MET A 36 -20.39 -11.32 4.72
CA MET A 36 -20.08 -9.92 4.40
C MET A 36 -18.81 -9.80 3.54
N PHE A 37 -17.77 -10.56 3.85
CA PHE A 37 -16.54 -10.60 3.07
C PHE A 37 -16.81 -10.96 1.61
N LEU A 38 -17.62 -12.00 1.36
CA LEU A 38 -17.98 -12.41 -0.01
C LEU A 38 -18.81 -11.34 -0.72
N LYS A 39 -19.76 -10.70 -0.04
CA LYS A 39 -20.53 -9.57 -0.60
C LYS A 39 -19.64 -8.39 -0.97
N GLN A 40 -18.63 -8.10 -0.15
CA GLN A 40 -17.70 -7.00 -0.43
C GLN A 40 -16.82 -7.31 -1.64
N ILE A 41 -16.45 -8.58 -1.85
CA ILE A 41 -15.76 -9.01 -3.08
C ILE A 41 -16.64 -8.81 -4.30
N GLU A 42 -17.90 -9.25 -4.23
CA GLU A 42 -18.88 -9.08 -5.32
C GLU A 42 -19.08 -7.61 -5.68
N LEU A 43 -19.27 -6.75 -4.67
CA LEU A 43 -19.56 -5.33 -4.84
C LEU A 43 -18.37 -4.57 -5.45
N ASN A 44 -17.16 -4.81 -4.97
CA ASN A 44 -15.98 -4.04 -5.38
C ASN A 44 -15.20 -4.68 -6.53
N ARG A 45 -15.58 -5.89 -6.96
CA ARG A 45 -14.81 -6.70 -7.93
C ARG A 45 -13.34 -6.82 -7.54
N GLY A 46 -13.07 -6.96 -6.24
CA GLY A 46 -11.73 -6.90 -5.67
C GLY A 46 -11.73 -7.29 -4.20
N LEU A 47 -10.54 -7.33 -3.59
CA LEU A 47 -10.43 -7.63 -2.17
C LEU A 47 -10.96 -6.47 -1.31
N PRO A 48 -11.59 -6.77 -0.17
CA PRO A 48 -12.15 -5.74 0.73
C PRO A 48 -11.08 -4.97 1.51
N PHE A 49 -9.80 -5.29 1.31
CA PHE A 49 -8.66 -4.59 1.83
C PHE A 49 -7.61 -4.47 0.72
N THR A 50 -6.84 -3.38 0.74
CA THR A 50 -5.70 -3.22 -0.16
C THR A 50 -4.57 -4.15 0.32
N PRO A 51 -4.13 -5.14 -0.48
CA PRO A 51 -2.98 -5.93 -0.12
C PRO A 51 -1.74 -5.02 -0.09
N ARG A 52 -1.15 -4.87 1.09
CA ARG A 52 0.10 -4.16 1.28
C ARG A 52 1.12 -5.14 1.82
N LEU A 53 2.31 -5.14 1.24
CA LEU A 53 3.46 -5.75 1.88
C LEU A 53 3.76 -4.94 3.16
N PRO A 54 4.22 -5.58 4.24
CA PRO A 54 4.69 -4.85 5.40
C PRO A 54 5.74 -3.82 4.96
N PRO A 55 5.80 -2.63 5.59
CA PRO A 55 6.91 -1.72 5.32
C PRO A 55 8.20 -2.51 5.53
N GLN A 56 9.04 -2.55 4.50
CA GLN A 56 10.38 -3.13 4.62
C GLN A 56 11.01 -2.47 5.84
N THR A 57 11.30 -3.26 6.88
CA THR A 57 11.90 -2.73 8.10
C THR A 57 13.12 -1.93 7.67
N ALA A 58 13.12 -0.64 7.99
CA ALA A 58 14.05 0.37 7.51
C ALA A 58 15.46 0.19 8.11
N ASN A 59 16.04 -1.00 7.98
CA ASN A 59 17.40 -1.29 8.39
C ASN A 59 18.37 -1.35 7.20
N ASP A 60 17.87 -1.41 5.96
CA ASP A 60 18.71 -1.48 4.75
C ASP A 60 18.55 -0.30 3.78
N HIS A 61 17.83 0.76 4.18
CA HIS A 61 17.89 2.02 3.44
C HIS A 61 19.18 2.74 3.82
N LYS A 62 20.29 2.35 3.18
CA LYS A 62 21.45 3.23 3.12
C LYS A 62 20.94 4.55 2.51
N PRO A 63 21.01 5.69 3.21
CA PRO A 63 20.58 6.96 2.64
C PRO A 63 21.33 7.13 1.31
N PHE A 64 20.61 7.51 0.26
CA PHE A 64 21.25 7.83 -1.00
C PHE A 64 22.16 9.03 -0.74
N GLU A 65 23.47 8.80 -0.83
CA GLU A 65 24.45 9.86 -0.71
C GLU A 65 24.48 10.54 -2.07
N VAL A 66 23.80 11.68 -2.17
CA VAL A 66 23.91 12.54 -3.35
C VAL A 66 25.33 13.07 -3.33
N GLU A 67 26.21 12.48 -4.16
CA GLU A 67 27.45 13.14 -4.52
C GLU A 67 27.05 14.45 -5.21
N THR A 68 27.18 15.56 -4.49
CA THR A 68 27.07 16.88 -5.08
C THR A 68 28.17 16.97 -6.11
N PHE A 69 27.82 16.74 -7.38
CA PHE A 69 28.66 17.09 -8.50
C PHE A 69 28.78 18.61 -8.41
N ASN A 70 29.86 19.09 -7.80
CA ASN A 70 30.25 20.48 -7.91
C ASN A 70 30.65 20.64 -9.37
N LEU A 71 29.64 20.88 -10.22
CA LEU A 71 29.87 21.45 -11.53
C LEU A 71 30.66 22.71 -11.22
N GLY A 72 31.91 22.72 -11.68
CA GLY A 72 32.89 23.75 -11.35
C GLY A 72 32.25 25.13 -11.47
N SER A 73 32.81 26.08 -10.72
CA SER A 73 32.43 27.49 -10.71
C SER A 73 32.62 28.17 -12.08
N ASP A 74 32.02 27.63 -13.14
CA ASP A 74 31.64 28.36 -14.32
C ASP A 74 30.47 29.21 -13.88
N ILE A 75 30.85 30.38 -13.34
CA ILE A 75 30.00 31.55 -13.18
C ILE A 75 29.17 31.60 -14.46
N MET A 76 27.85 31.37 -14.35
CA MET A 76 26.98 31.59 -15.50
C MET A 76 27.24 33.02 -15.94
N PRO A 77 27.70 33.25 -17.20
CA PRO A 77 27.93 34.60 -17.68
C PRO A 77 26.63 35.38 -17.51
N ASP A 78 26.75 36.63 -17.07
CA ASP A 78 25.56 37.45 -16.83
C ASP A 78 24.77 37.57 -18.13
N ARG A 79 23.47 37.81 -18.01
CA ARG A 79 22.55 37.85 -19.16
C ARG A 79 23.07 38.82 -20.22
N ASP A 80 23.67 39.93 -19.80
CA ASP A 80 24.20 40.96 -20.70
C ASP A 80 25.50 40.52 -21.41
N GLU A 81 26.35 39.69 -20.79
CA GLU A 81 27.55 39.10 -21.43
C GLU A 81 27.16 38.15 -22.57
N LEU A 82 26.09 37.35 -22.39
CA LEU A 82 25.57 36.42 -23.39
C LEU A 82 25.02 37.08 -24.67
N TYR A 83 24.64 38.36 -24.61
CA TYR A 83 24.13 39.11 -25.77
C TYR A 83 25.14 40.10 -26.34
N SER A 84 26.30 40.28 -25.69
CA SER A 84 27.35 41.19 -26.14
C SER A 84 28.03 40.74 -27.44
N GLU A 85 28.15 39.42 -27.66
CA GLU A 85 28.74 38.87 -28.90
C GLU A 85 27.75 38.78 -30.08
N ARG A 86 26.48 39.15 -29.90
CA ARG A 86 25.48 39.19 -30.98
C ARG A 86 25.21 40.60 -31.52
N GLY A 87 26.20 41.49 -31.40
CA GLY A 87 26.18 42.82 -32.00
C GLY A 87 26.56 42.80 -33.50
N GLN A 88 25.57 42.53 -34.36
CA GLN A 88 25.24 43.14 -35.67
C GLN A 88 24.47 42.17 -36.57
#